data_AF-A0A7S0JJV2-F1
#
_entry.id   AF-A0A7S0JJV2-F1
#
_cell.length_a   1.000
_cell.length_b   1.000
_cell.length_c   1.000
_cell.angle_alpha   90.00
_cell.angle_beta   90.00
_cell.angle_gamma   90.00
#
_symmetry.space_group_name_H-M   'P 1'
#
loop_
_entity.id
_entity.type
_entity.pdbx_description
1 polymer ?
#
loop_
_entity_poly.entity_id
_entity_poly.type
_entity_poly.pdbx_seq_one_letter_code
_entity_poly.pdbx_strand_id
1 'polypeptide(L)'
;MTLDLDRSWREGWHLGAKLVRGAYMVHERQRAVERGYPDPIQPDVASSHSNYDACIDTLLVYCPCPERTSVMVATHNQSSVEKAAALLVANSAGEPAASRVPREQVAFGQLLGMADHLTFTLAACGLKAYKYVPYGPLKEVLPYLIRRAQENADALSGAKAQRDMMLAELRR
;
A
#
# COMPACT_ATOMS: atom_id res chain seq x y z
N MET A 1 14.32 4.95 2.64
CA MET A 1 14.07 4.07 1.47
C MET A 1 15.24 4.02 0.49
N THR A 2 15.60 5.09 -0.22
CA THR A 2 16.79 5.09 -1.11
C THR A 2 18.08 4.78 -0.35
N LEU A 3 18.25 5.32 0.85
CA LEU A 3 19.36 4.99 1.74
C LEU A 3 19.40 3.49 2.09
N ASP A 4 18.25 2.90 2.39
CA ASP A 4 18.16 1.49 2.79
C ASP A 4 18.39 0.56 1.60
N LEU A 5 17.90 0.92 0.41
CA LEU A 5 18.19 0.24 -0.86
C LEU A 5 19.70 0.27 -1.15
N ASP A 6 20.32 1.44 -1.06
CA ASP A 6 21.76 1.62 -1.29
C ASP A 6 22.61 0.83 -0.27
N ARG A 7 22.23 0.85 1.01
CA ARG A 7 22.87 0.02 2.05
C ARG A 7 22.71 -1.47 1.76
N SER A 8 21.49 -1.93 1.42
CA SER A 8 21.23 -3.34 1.10
C SER A 8 22.07 -3.83 -0.07
N TRP A 9 22.24 -2.98 -1.08
CA TRP A 9 23.05 -3.28 -2.23
C TRP A 9 24.53 -3.40 -1.88
N ARG A 10 25.07 -2.41 -1.14
CA ARG A 10 26.49 -2.40 -0.73
C ARG A 10 26.86 -3.53 0.22
N GLU A 11 26.00 -3.80 1.19
CA GLU A 11 26.27 -4.77 2.27
C GLU A 11 25.79 -6.19 1.92
N GLY A 12 24.96 -6.31 0.88
CA GLY A 12 24.58 -7.57 0.27
C GLY A 12 23.45 -8.34 0.94
N TRP A 13 22.69 -7.72 1.85
CA TRP A 13 21.52 -8.32 2.49
C TRP A 13 20.23 -8.15 1.65
N HIS A 14 19.20 -8.94 1.97
CA HIS A 14 17.90 -8.87 1.30
C HIS A 14 17.02 -7.78 1.91
N LEU A 15 16.58 -6.81 1.11
CA LEU A 15 15.66 -5.77 1.55
C LEU A 15 14.21 -6.28 1.49
N GLY A 16 13.53 -6.27 2.63
CA GLY A 16 12.08 -6.40 2.72
C GLY A 16 11.43 -5.03 2.99
N ALA A 17 10.58 -4.55 2.08
CA ALA A 17 9.92 -3.25 2.22
C ALA A 17 8.40 -3.40 2.20
N LYS A 18 7.72 -3.07 3.31
CA LYS A 18 6.26 -2.90 3.34
C LYS A 18 5.92 -1.42 3.21
N LEU A 19 5.44 -1.02 2.04
CA LEU A 19 5.06 0.35 1.77
C LEU A 19 3.64 0.62 2.27
N VAL A 20 3.49 1.64 3.13
CA VAL A 20 2.20 2.15 3.65
C VAL A 20 2.21 3.68 3.59
N ARG A 21 1.03 4.33 3.56
CA ARG A 21 0.94 5.80 3.66
C ARG A 21 1.16 6.33 5.07
N GLY A 22 0.77 5.56 6.08
CA GLY A 22 0.78 5.97 7.49
C GLY A 22 -0.58 5.77 8.14
N ALA A 23 -0.60 5.69 9.48
CA ALA A 23 -1.82 5.44 10.26
C ALA A 23 -2.00 6.43 11.43
N TYR A 24 -1.16 7.46 11.51
CA TYR A 24 -1.04 8.34 12.68
C TYR A 24 -1.03 9.83 12.32
N MET A 25 -1.60 10.22 11.17
CA MET A 25 -1.48 11.58 10.64
C MET A 25 -2.01 12.66 11.60
N VAL A 26 -3.15 12.40 12.25
CA VAL A 26 -3.74 13.30 13.26
C VAL A 26 -2.83 13.41 14.49
N HIS A 27 -2.35 12.27 15.00
CA HIS A 27 -1.53 12.22 16.21
C HIS A 27 -0.15 12.86 16.01
N GLU A 28 0.51 12.65 14.86
CA GLU A 28 1.82 13.25 14.56
C GLU A 28 1.72 14.77 14.46
N ARG A 29 0.69 15.31 13.81
CA ARG A 29 0.44 16.75 13.73
C ARG A 29 0.18 17.37 15.10
N GLN A 30 -0.70 16.75 15.88
CA GLN A 30 -0.99 17.20 17.24
C GLN A 30 0.28 17.23 18.09
N ARG A 31 1.08 16.15 18.03
CA ARG A 31 2.35 16.06 18.76
C ARG A 31 3.37 17.12 18.34
N ALA A 32 3.47 17.42 17.05
CA ALA A 32 4.35 18.46 16.52
C ALA A 32 4.01 19.85 17.10
N VAL A 33 2.71 20.18 17.14
CA VAL A 33 2.20 21.41 17.76
C VAL A 33 2.51 21.43 19.26
N GLU A 34 2.18 20.37 19.99
CA GLU A 34 2.38 20.29 21.45
C GLU A 34 3.86 20.40 21.87
N ARG A 35 4.77 19.87 21.05
CA ARG A 35 6.22 19.86 21.35
C ARG A 35 7.00 20.96 20.63
N GLY A 36 6.36 21.77 19.80
CA GLY A 36 6.97 22.89 19.10
C GLY A 36 8.04 22.50 18.07
N TYR A 37 7.90 21.34 17.40
CA TYR A 37 8.78 20.96 16.29
C TYR A 37 8.02 20.96 14.95
N PRO A 38 8.72 21.08 13.80
CA PRO A 38 8.06 21.07 12.49
C PRO A 38 7.24 19.79 12.24
N ASP A 39 6.08 19.91 11.59
CA ASP A 39 5.27 18.75 11.19
C ASP A 39 6.12 17.78 10.34
N PRO A 40 6.33 16.52 10.78
CA PRO A 40 7.24 15.60 10.11
C PRO A 40 6.61 14.87 8.93
N ILE A 41 5.31 15.07 8.67
CA ILE A 41 4.57 14.34 7.64
C ILE A 41 4.24 15.22 6.43
N GLN A 42 3.77 14.60 5.36
CA GLN A 42 3.36 15.32 4.15
C GLN A 42 2.23 16.33 4.46
N PRO A 43 2.20 17.49 3.78
CA PRO A 43 1.27 18.58 4.10
C PRO A 43 -0.19 18.18 3.87
N ASP A 44 -0.45 17.31 2.89
CA ASP A 44 -1.80 16.90 2.52
C ASP A 44 -1.85 15.46 1.97
N VAL A 45 -3.07 15.00 1.72
CA VAL A 45 -3.36 13.64 1.24
C VAL A 45 -2.84 13.42 -0.19
N ALA A 46 -2.95 14.42 -1.07
CA ALA A 46 -2.46 14.31 -2.44
C ALA A 46 -0.93 14.21 -2.48
N SER A 47 -0.24 15.04 -1.70
CA SER A 47 1.21 14.97 -1.49
C SER A 47 1.64 13.59 -0.96
N SER A 48 0.85 13.01 -0.03
CA SER A 48 1.06 11.64 0.45
C SER A 48 0.84 10.58 -0.64
N HIS A 49 -0.15 10.76 -1.51
CA HIS A 49 -0.41 9.86 -2.63
C HIS A 49 0.73 9.89 -3.66
N SER A 50 1.14 11.09 -4.09
CA SER A 50 2.26 11.27 -5.03
C SER A 50 3.55 10.70 -4.47
N ASN A 51 3.85 10.92 -3.19
CA ASN A 51 5.06 10.37 -2.56
C ASN A 51 5.01 8.83 -2.45
N TYR A 52 3.85 8.26 -2.13
CA TYR A 52 3.66 6.80 -2.10
C TYR A 52 3.90 6.18 -3.49
N ASP A 53 3.33 6.80 -4.53
CA ASP A 53 3.48 6.31 -5.91
C ASP A 53 4.91 6.48 -6.43
N ALA A 54 5.64 7.53 -6.02
CA ALA A 54 7.07 7.69 -6.33
C ALA A 54 7.93 6.63 -5.61
N CYS A 55 7.52 6.21 -4.41
CA CYS A 55 8.16 5.11 -3.69
C CYS A 55 7.93 3.76 -4.39
N ILE A 56 6.76 3.53 -5.00
CA ILE A 56 6.52 2.38 -5.88
C ILE A 56 7.54 2.38 -7.03
N ASP A 57 7.70 3.51 -7.74
CA ASP A 57 8.63 3.58 -8.88
C ASP A 57 10.08 3.33 -8.44
N THR A 58 10.47 3.90 -7.31
CA THR A 58 11.82 3.70 -6.76
C THR A 58 12.08 2.23 -6.42
N LEU A 59 11.10 1.54 -5.84
CA LEU A 59 11.24 0.13 -5.44
C LEU A 59 11.08 -0.85 -6.60
N LEU A 60 10.25 -0.55 -7.60
CA LEU A 60 9.91 -1.50 -8.65
C LEU A 60 10.61 -1.21 -9.97
N VAL A 61 10.86 0.05 -10.32
CA VAL A 61 11.43 0.48 -11.61
C VAL A 61 12.90 0.85 -11.47
N TYR A 62 13.28 1.56 -10.41
CA TYR A 62 14.65 2.07 -10.21
C TYR A 62 15.48 1.23 -9.22
N CYS A 63 15.00 0.06 -8.82
CA CYS A 63 15.65 -0.79 -7.82
C CYS A 63 17.08 -1.19 -8.26
N PRO A 64 18.13 -0.90 -7.48
CA PRO A 64 19.51 -1.27 -7.82
C PRO A 64 19.81 -2.77 -7.62
N CYS A 65 19.04 -3.47 -6.79
CA CYS A 65 19.26 -4.89 -6.43
C CYS A 65 17.95 -5.69 -6.47
N PRO A 66 17.31 -5.84 -7.63
CA PRO A 66 15.96 -6.41 -7.73
C PRO A 66 15.87 -7.87 -7.30
N GLU A 67 16.92 -8.67 -7.46
CA GLU A 67 16.96 -10.09 -7.07
C GLU A 67 16.99 -10.27 -5.54
N ARG A 68 17.31 -9.20 -4.80
CA ARG A 68 17.42 -9.19 -3.33
C ARG A 68 16.43 -8.23 -2.68
N THR A 69 15.38 -7.83 -3.41
CA THR A 69 14.38 -6.88 -2.92
C THR A 69 12.99 -7.49 -2.98
N SER A 70 12.34 -7.61 -1.83
CA SER A 70 10.95 -8.03 -1.69
C SER A 70 10.09 -6.87 -1.22
N VAL A 71 8.95 -6.66 -1.89
CA VAL A 71 8.09 -5.49 -1.68
C VAL A 71 6.66 -5.92 -1.37
N MET A 72 6.09 -5.34 -0.31
CA MET A 72 4.66 -5.38 -0.05
C MET A 72 4.05 -4.01 -0.30
N VAL A 73 3.21 -3.90 -1.33
CA VAL A 73 2.41 -2.71 -1.65
C VAL A 73 1.15 -2.75 -0.79
N ALA A 74 1.15 -2.09 0.37
CA ALA A 74 0.05 -2.14 1.33
C ALA A 74 -0.87 -0.91 1.24
N THR A 75 -1.98 -1.04 0.49
CA THR A 75 -2.90 0.07 0.18
C THR A 75 -4.30 -0.42 -0.23
N HIS A 76 -5.32 0.37 0.10
CA HIS A 76 -6.70 0.24 -0.41
C HIS A 76 -7.02 1.19 -1.56
N ASN A 77 -6.12 2.13 -1.85
CA ASN A 77 -6.29 3.07 -2.95
C ASN A 77 -6.11 2.33 -4.28
N GLN A 78 -7.18 2.30 -5.07
CA GLN A 78 -7.26 1.57 -6.34
C GLN A 78 -6.20 2.03 -7.34
N SER A 79 -6.00 3.34 -7.52
CA SER A 79 -5.04 3.84 -8.51
C SER A 79 -3.60 3.41 -8.21
N SER A 80 -3.19 3.38 -6.93
CA SER A 80 -1.86 2.87 -6.56
C SER A 80 -1.74 1.36 -6.75
N VAL A 81 -2.82 0.60 -6.52
CA VAL A 81 -2.85 -0.86 -6.79
C VAL A 81 -2.70 -1.11 -8.28
N GLU A 82 -3.50 -0.45 -9.11
CA GLU A 82 -3.48 -0.55 -10.57
C GLU A 82 -2.12 -0.15 -11.13
N LYS A 83 -1.55 0.96 -10.65
CA LYS A 83 -0.18 1.38 -11.01
C LYS A 83 0.83 0.26 -10.74
N ALA A 84 0.87 -0.25 -9.51
CA ALA A 84 1.83 -1.29 -9.15
C ALA A 84 1.58 -2.60 -9.92
N ALA A 85 0.32 -3.00 -10.13
CA ALA A 85 -0.02 -4.19 -10.90
C ALA A 85 0.40 -4.06 -12.38
N ALA A 86 0.18 -2.89 -12.99
CA ALA A 86 0.59 -2.61 -14.36
C ALA A 86 2.12 -2.68 -14.55
N LEU A 87 2.91 -2.37 -13.53
CA LEU A 87 4.37 -2.54 -13.58
C LEU A 87 4.80 -4.01 -13.57
N LEU A 88 3.97 -4.92 -13.06
CA LEU A 88 4.29 -6.34 -12.88
C LEU A 88 3.74 -7.25 -13.97
N VAL A 89 2.73 -6.78 -14.70
CA VAL A 89 1.99 -7.57 -15.68
C VAL A 89 2.30 -7.06 -17.07
N ALA A 90 2.77 -7.95 -17.94
CA ALA A 90 2.90 -7.67 -19.37
C ALA A 90 1.54 -7.29 -19.95
N ASN A 91 1.48 -6.25 -20.79
CA ASN A 91 0.21 -5.83 -21.38
C ASN A 91 -0.23 -6.80 -22.50
N SER A 92 -1.48 -6.67 -22.96
CA SER A 92 -2.02 -7.49 -24.05
C SER A 92 -1.31 -7.30 -25.40
N ALA A 93 -0.48 -6.26 -25.52
CA ALA A 93 0.36 -6.02 -26.70
C ALA A 93 1.71 -6.76 -26.63
N GLY A 94 1.97 -7.51 -25.55
CA GLY A 94 3.19 -8.30 -25.38
C GLY A 94 4.39 -7.51 -24.85
N GLU A 95 4.19 -6.27 -24.40
CA GLU A 95 5.27 -5.49 -23.78
C GLU A 95 5.72 -6.13 -22.46
N PRO A 96 7.04 -6.19 -22.18
CA PRO A 96 7.55 -6.75 -20.95
C PRO A 96 7.07 -5.94 -19.73
N ALA A 97 6.98 -6.61 -18.59
CA ALA A 97 6.75 -5.93 -17.32
C ALA A 97 7.84 -4.86 -17.09
N ALA A 98 7.42 -3.65 -16.71
CA ALA A 98 8.35 -2.54 -16.48
C ALA A 98 9.10 -2.67 -15.15
N SER A 99 8.63 -3.53 -14.24
CA SER A 99 9.30 -3.76 -12.97
C SER A 99 10.59 -4.55 -13.15
N ARG A 100 11.66 -4.04 -12.55
CA ARG A 100 12.93 -4.76 -12.37
C ARG A 100 12.81 -5.86 -11.31
N VAL A 101 11.96 -5.65 -10.30
CA VAL A 101 11.74 -6.64 -9.23
C VAL A 101 10.82 -7.75 -9.75
N PRO A 102 11.24 -9.02 -9.69
CA PRO A 102 10.40 -10.16 -10.06
C PRO A 102 9.04 -10.12 -9.38
N ARG A 103 7.97 -10.42 -10.12
CA ARG A 103 6.60 -10.40 -9.59
C ARG A 103 6.41 -11.32 -8.38
N GLU A 104 7.20 -12.39 -8.29
CA GLU A 104 7.24 -13.35 -7.18
C GLU A 104 7.81 -12.72 -5.91
N GLN A 105 8.51 -11.61 -6.00
CA GLN A 105 9.00 -10.85 -4.84
C GLN A 105 8.07 -9.69 -4.46
N VAL A 106 6.99 -9.48 -5.21
CA VAL A 106 6.01 -8.44 -4.93
C VAL A 106 4.71 -9.05 -4.39
N ALA A 107 4.18 -8.43 -3.36
CA ALA A 107 2.92 -8.77 -2.73
C ALA A 107 2.07 -7.53 -2.51
N PHE A 108 0.76 -7.71 -2.50
CA PHE A 108 -0.20 -6.66 -2.19
C PHE A 108 -0.80 -6.93 -0.81
N GLY A 109 -0.93 -5.89 0.01
CA GLY A 109 -1.43 -5.98 1.38
C GLY A 109 -2.64 -5.09 1.60
N GLN A 110 -3.71 -5.65 2.12
CA GLN A 110 -4.95 -4.93 2.41
C GLN A 110 -5.48 -5.35 3.78
N LEU A 111 -6.14 -4.44 4.50
CA LEU A 111 -6.86 -4.77 5.73
C LEU A 111 -8.08 -5.65 5.41
N LEU A 112 -8.36 -6.60 6.30
CA LEU A 112 -9.58 -7.41 6.20
C LEU A 112 -10.84 -6.54 6.27
N GLY A 113 -11.81 -6.81 5.40
CA GLY A 113 -13.08 -6.08 5.32
C GLY A 113 -13.02 -4.80 4.48
N MET A 114 -11.92 -4.56 3.76
CA MET A 114 -11.74 -3.38 2.92
C MET A 114 -11.18 -3.75 1.55
N ALA A 115 -11.78 -3.19 0.50
CA ALA A 115 -11.32 -3.30 -0.89
C ALA A 115 -11.16 -4.75 -1.39
N ASP A 116 -12.11 -5.63 -1.05
CA ASP A 116 -12.05 -7.06 -1.44
C ASP A 116 -12.09 -7.25 -2.95
N HIS A 117 -12.81 -6.39 -3.67
CA HIS A 117 -12.80 -6.38 -5.14
C HIS A 117 -11.39 -6.25 -5.72
N LEU A 118 -10.53 -5.39 -5.15
CA LEU A 118 -9.13 -5.28 -5.58
C LEU A 118 -8.35 -6.57 -5.28
N THR A 119 -8.57 -7.17 -4.12
CA THR A 119 -7.92 -8.44 -3.75
C THR A 119 -8.25 -9.55 -4.75
N PHE A 120 -9.54 -9.68 -5.11
CA PHE A 120 -9.99 -10.68 -6.07
C PHE A 120 -9.39 -10.43 -7.46
N THR A 121 -9.38 -9.19 -7.94
CA THR A 121 -8.77 -8.83 -9.22
C THR A 121 -7.27 -9.14 -9.25
N LEU A 122 -6.54 -8.77 -8.19
CA LEU A 122 -5.11 -9.09 -8.07
C LEU A 122 -4.85 -10.60 -8.13
N ALA A 123 -5.66 -11.39 -7.41
CA ALA A 123 -5.57 -12.84 -7.43
C ALA A 123 -5.89 -13.42 -8.82
N ALA A 124 -6.89 -12.88 -9.53
CA ALA A 124 -7.22 -13.28 -10.90
C ALA A 124 -6.08 -12.98 -11.89
N CYS A 125 -5.29 -11.92 -11.65
CA CYS A 125 -4.07 -11.62 -12.39
C CYS A 125 -2.86 -12.49 -11.97
N GLY A 126 -3.04 -13.43 -11.04
CA GLY A 126 -1.98 -14.28 -10.51
C GLY A 126 -0.95 -13.52 -9.66
N LEU A 127 -1.31 -12.36 -9.10
CA LEU A 127 -0.49 -11.58 -8.19
C LEU A 127 -0.79 -11.97 -6.74
N LYS A 128 0.25 -11.97 -5.89
CA LYS A 128 0.09 -12.32 -4.48
C LYS A 128 -0.62 -11.21 -3.71
N ALA A 129 -1.80 -11.50 -3.17
CA ALA A 129 -2.55 -10.56 -2.34
C ALA A 129 -2.81 -11.15 -0.95
N TYR A 130 -2.65 -10.34 0.09
CA TYR A 130 -2.78 -10.73 1.49
C TYR A 130 -3.75 -9.80 2.22
N LYS A 131 -4.55 -10.40 3.11
CA LYS A 131 -5.37 -9.66 4.08
C LYS A 131 -4.68 -9.60 5.43
N TYR A 132 -4.49 -8.39 5.95
CA TYR A 132 -4.06 -8.13 7.31
C TYR A 132 -5.25 -8.31 8.25
N VAL A 133 -5.17 -9.32 9.10
CA VAL A 133 -6.22 -9.71 10.03
C VAL A 133 -5.76 -9.39 11.46
N PRO A 134 -6.37 -8.41 12.14
CA PRO A 134 -6.17 -8.25 13.57
C PRO A 134 -6.82 -9.43 14.31
N TYR A 135 -6.08 -10.04 15.24
CA TYR A 135 -6.58 -11.16 16.04
C TYR A 135 -6.08 -11.03 17.48
N GLY A 136 -6.97 -11.22 18.45
CA GLY A 136 -6.64 -11.17 19.88
C GLY A 136 -7.83 -10.76 20.76
N PRO A 137 -7.65 -10.75 22.09
CA PRO A 137 -8.67 -10.28 23.03
C PRO A 137 -9.11 -8.83 22.76
N LEU A 138 -10.37 -8.51 23.02
CA LEU A 138 -10.96 -7.20 22.70
C LEU A 138 -10.14 -6.01 23.23
N LYS A 139 -9.66 -6.10 24.47
CA LYS A 139 -8.88 -5.03 25.12
C LYS A 139 -7.57 -4.74 24.38
N GLU A 140 -6.95 -5.74 23.78
CA GLU A 140 -5.68 -5.61 23.05
C GLU A 140 -5.88 -5.06 21.64
N VAL A 141 -7.01 -5.40 21.00
CA VAL A 141 -7.32 -4.94 19.64
C VAL A 141 -8.01 -3.57 19.60
N LEU A 142 -8.50 -3.06 20.74
CA LEU A 142 -9.23 -1.80 20.82
C LEU A 142 -8.46 -0.60 20.22
N PRO A 143 -7.15 -0.40 20.50
CA PRO A 143 -6.39 0.69 19.88
C PRO A 143 -6.32 0.58 18.36
N TYR A 144 -6.27 -0.64 17.82
CA TYR A 144 -6.32 -0.86 16.38
C TYR A 144 -7.68 -0.45 15.79
N LEU A 145 -8.78 -0.85 16.45
CA LEU A 145 -10.13 -0.52 16.01
C LEU A 145 -10.39 1.00 16.01
N ILE A 146 -9.88 1.73 17.02
CA ILE A 146 -9.98 3.19 17.08
C ILE A 146 -9.28 3.84 15.88
N ARG A 147 -8.05 3.40 15.56
CA ARG A 147 -7.33 3.92 14.38
C ARG A 147 -8.06 3.62 13.07
N ARG A 148 -8.71 2.46 12.97
CA ARG A 148 -9.54 2.10 11.81
C ARG A 148 -10.79 2.96 11.70
N ALA A 149 -11.44 3.27 12.82
CA ALA A 149 -12.58 4.17 12.83
C ALA A 149 -12.18 5.58 12.37
N GLN A 150 -11.02 6.09 12.83
CA GLN A 150 -10.48 7.37 12.40
C GLN A 150 -10.13 7.39 10.91
N GLU A 151 -9.40 6.39 10.41
CA GLU A 151 -9.05 6.31 8.98
C GLU A 151 -10.28 6.09 8.09
N ASN A 152 -11.25 5.29 8.51
CA ASN A 152 -12.46 5.04 7.74
C ASN A 152 -13.42 6.23 7.74
N ALA A 153 -13.38 7.09 8.77
CA ALA A 153 -14.10 8.36 8.74
C ALA A 153 -13.58 9.25 7.59
N ASP A 154 -12.27 9.24 7.35
CA ASP A 154 -11.66 9.95 6.22
C ASP A 154 -11.83 9.18 4.89
N ALA A 155 -11.88 7.83 4.94
CA ALA A 155 -11.98 6.94 3.78
C ALA A 155 -13.42 6.52 3.39
N LEU A 156 -14.45 7.19 3.93
CA LEU A 156 -15.88 6.93 3.67
C LEU A 156 -16.25 6.91 2.16
N SER A 157 -15.40 7.47 1.29
CA SER A 157 -15.52 7.39 -0.17
C SER A 157 -15.32 5.97 -0.74
N GLY A 158 -14.38 5.19 -0.19
CA GLY A 158 -14.05 3.84 -0.71
C GLY A 158 -15.13 2.80 -0.39
N ALA A 159 -15.75 2.89 0.80
CA ALA A 159 -16.85 2.01 1.20
C ALA A 159 -18.10 2.24 0.34
N LYS A 160 -18.37 3.49 -0.05
CA LYS A 160 -19.49 3.84 -0.95
C LYS A 160 -19.30 3.20 -2.34
N ALA A 161 -18.10 3.32 -2.92
CA ALA A 161 -17.80 2.71 -4.21
C ALA A 161 -17.96 1.18 -4.20
N GLN A 162 -17.52 0.51 -3.13
CA GLN A 162 -17.72 -0.93 -2.98
C GLN A 162 -19.20 -1.32 -2.89
N ARG A 163 -20.01 -0.55 -2.16
CA ARG A 163 -21.46 -0.75 -2.09
C ARG A 163 -22.11 -0.60 -3.46
N ASP A 164 -21.75 0.44 -4.19
CA ASP A 164 -22.34 0.74 -5.50
C ASP A 164 -21.98 -0.34 -6.53
N MET A 165 -20.75 -0.87 -6.50
CA MET A 165 -20.36 -2.03 -7.32
C MET A 165 -21.17 -3.29 -6.99
N MET A 166 -21.36 -3.61 -5.70
CA MET A 166 -22.18 -4.75 -5.29
C MET A 166 -23.64 -4.61 -5.73
N LEU A 167 -24.21 -3.40 -5.62
CA LEU A 167 -25.57 -3.12 -6.09
C LEU A 167 -25.69 -3.23 -7.62
N ALA A 168 -24.66 -2.86 -8.37
CA ALA A 168 -24.63 -3.03 -9.81
C ALA A 168 -24.64 -4.50 -10.22
N GLU A 169 -23.84 -5.35 -9.56
CA GLU A 169 -23.83 -6.80 -9.81
C GLU A 169 -25.15 -7.47 -9.43
N LEU A 170 -25.82 -7.05 -8.34
CA LEU A 170 -27.15 -7.58 -7.97
C LEU A 170 -28.27 -7.24 -8.96
N ARG A 171 -28.07 -6.21 -9.81
CA ARG A 171 -29.03 -5.78 -10.83
C ARG A 171 -28.79 -6.46 -12.18
N ARG A 172 -27.74 -7.26 -12.30
CA ARG A 172 -27.32 -7.94 -13.52
C ARG A 172 -27.94 -9.34 -13.59
#